data_AF-A0A6L8UJ85-F1
#
_entry.id   AF-A0A6L8UJ85-F1
#
_cell.length_a   1.000
_cell.length_b   1.000
_cell.length_c   1.000
_cell.angle_alpha   90.00
_cell.angle_beta   90.00
_cell.angle_gamma   90.00
#
_symmetry.space_group_name_H-M   'P 1'
#
loop_
_entity.id
_entity.type
_entity.pdbx_description
1 polymer ?
#
loop_
_entity_poly.entity_id
_entity_poly.type
_entity_poly.pdbx_seq_one_letter_code
_entity_poly.pdbx_strand_id
1 'polypeptide(L)'
;MGPADKIIDDLQRIILMLSRENTMLKERITVLERELTRLKIKKDSSNSSLPPSKDENRPPRTSSLREKGVRKAGGQPGHEGKTLEMTSNPDEIIEHRSCFCPNCGNDVSGQPFELFGKRQVVDIPIIKQIVTEHRVYRCTCTCGKVVESVFPVGFNADNKCYHLTEHFDTTLLVC
;
A
#
# COMPACT_ATOMS: atom_id res chain seq x y z
N MET A 1 -12.65 68.71 63.58
CA MET A 1 -12.56 68.14 62.23
C MET A 1 -13.46 68.95 61.30
N GLY A 2 -12.87 69.65 60.34
CA GLY A 2 -13.63 70.38 59.32
C GLY A 2 -14.34 69.44 58.34
N PRO A 3 -15.30 69.92 57.54
CA PRO A 3 -15.97 69.12 56.51
C PRO A 3 -14.99 68.59 55.46
N ALA A 4 -13.91 69.33 55.16
CA ALA A 4 -12.84 68.89 54.27
C ALA A 4 -12.06 67.68 54.82
N ASP A 5 -11.80 67.64 56.13
CA ASP A 5 -11.05 66.54 56.75
C ASP A 5 -11.83 65.21 56.67
N LYS A 6 -13.16 65.26 56.79
CA LYS A 6 -14.02 64.08 56.64
C LYS A 6 -14.00 63.53 55.21
N ILE A 7 -14.07 64.43 54.22
CA ILE A 7 -14.00 64.05 52.80
C ILE A 7 -12.64 63.41 52.49
N ILE A 8 -11.55 63.93 53.05
CA ILE A 8 -10.21 63.37 52.87
C ILE A 8 -10.13 61.95 53.47
N ASP A 9 -10.66 61.73 54.68
CA ASP A 9 -10.67 60.41 55.33
C ASP A 9 -11.51 59.39 54.54
N ASP A 10 -12.68 59.80 54.04
CA ASP A 10 -13.55 58.95 53.23
C ASP A 10 -12.89 58.57 51.89
N LEU A 11 -12.21 59.52 51.23
CA LEU A 11 -11.45 59.24 50.01
C LEU A 11 -10.27 58.30 50.28
N GLN A 12 -9.56 58.45 51.39
CA GLN A 12 -8.47 57.55 51.78
C GLN A 12 -8.97 56.12 52.01
N ARG A 13 -10.14 55.94 52.64
CA ARG A 13 -10.77 54.62 52.80
C ARG A 13 -11.13 53.99 51.46
N ILE A 14 -11.73 54.76 50.55
CA ILE A 14 -12.09 54.27 49.21
C ILE A 14 -10.84 53.86 48.43
N ILE A 15 -9.78 54.66 48.47
CA ILE A 15 -8.49 54.34 47.82
C ILE A 15 -7.90 53.04 48.38
N LEU A 16 -7.97 52.84 49.70
CA LEU A 16 -7.48 51.62 50.34
C LEU A 16 -8.29 50.38 49.90
N MET A 17 -9.63 50.51 49.85
CA MET A 17 -10.52 49.43 49.40
C MET A 17 -10.26 49.07 47.92
N LEU A 18 -10.20 50.08 47.04
CA LEU A 18 -9.91 49.88 45.62
C LEU A 18 -8.52 49.32 45.38
N SER A 19 -7.53 49.71 46.19
CA SER A 19 -6.17 49.16 46.10
C SER A 19 -6.16 47.67 46.45
N ARG A 20 -6.89 47.28 47.49
CA ARG A 20 -7.04 45.87 47.90
C ARG A 20 -7.77 45.03 46.86
N GLU A 21 -8.81 45.58 46.23
CA GLU A 21 -9.52 44.87 45.16
C GLU A 21 -8.62 44.69 43.93
N ASN A 22 -7.86 45.73 43.57
CA ASN A 22 -6.90 45.66 42.47
C ASN A 22 -5.81 44.59 42.70
N THR A 23 -5.31 44.44 43.93
CA THR A 23 -4.33 43.39 44.23
C THR A 23 -4.94 41.99 44.05
N MET A 24 -6.16 41.79 44.57
CA MET A 24 -6.88 40.50 44.44
C MET A 24 -7.17 40.15 42.97
N LEU A 25 -7.61 41.13 42.19
CA LEU A 25 -7.90 40.93 40.76
C LEU A 25 -6.62 40.63 39.98
N LYS A 26 -5.52 41.33 40.26
CA LYS A 26 -4.22 41.06 39.62
C LYS A 26 -3.74 39.64 39.93
N GLU A 27 -3.82 39.21 41.18
CA GLU A 27 -3.47 37.84 41.57
C GLU A 27 -4.33 36.81 40.82
N ARG A 28 -5.65 37.04 40.75
CA ARG A 28 -6.57 36.15 40.03
C ARG A 28 -6.24 36.05 38.54
N ILE A 29 -5.92 37.18 37.91
CA ILE A 29 -5.47 37.22 36.51
C ILE A 29 -4.20 36.39 36.35
N THR A 30 -3.19 36.56 37.22
CA THR A 30 -1.94 35.79 37.09
C THR A 30 -2.16 34.27 37.23
N VAL A 31 -3.09 33.85 38.09
CA VAL A 31 -3.43 32.42 38.25
C VAL A 31 -4.12 31.90 37.00
N LEU A 32 -5.12 32.63 36.50
CA LEU A 32 -5.86 32.24 35.30
C LEU A 32 -4.97 32.21 34.05
N GLU A 33 -4.03 33.15 33.93
CA GLU A 33 -3.06 33.16 32.83
C GLU A 33 -2.13 31.94 32.87
N ARG A 34 -1.66 31.54 34.07
CA ARG A 34 -0.86 30.30 34.24
C ARG A 34 -1.66 29.05 33.92
N GLU A 35 -2.93 29.01 34.31
CA GLU A 35 -3.81 27.88 33.96
C GLU A 35 -4.05 27.82 32.45
N LEU A 36 -4.28 28.96 31.80
CA LEU A 36 -4.42 29.04 30.35
C LEU A 36 -3.15 28.63 29.61
N THR A 37 -1.96 29.02 30.08
CA THR A 37 -0.71 28.56 29.45
C THR A 37 -0.50 27.06 29.63
N ARG A 38 -0.85 26.49 30.80
CA ARG A 38 -0.83 25.05 31.04
C ARG A 38 -1.81 24.28 30.15
N LEU A 39 -2.99 24.84 29.92
CA LEU A 39 -4.07 24.24 29.11
C LEU A 39 -3.90 24.48 27.60
N LYS A 40 -3.06 25.44 27.17
CA LYS A 40 -2.62 25.64 25.78
C LYS A 40 -1.63 24.53 25.33
N ILE A 41 -1.96 23.28 25.62
CA ILE A 41 -1.38 22.13 24.93
C ILE A 41 -1.76 22.28 23.45
N LYS A 42 -0.80 22.07 22.53
CA LYS A 42 -1.07 22.10 21.10
C LYS A 42 -2.27 21.19 20.81
N LYS A 43 -3.31 21.76 20.20
CA LYS A 43 -4.49 21.01 19.83
C LYS A 43 -4.15 20.09 18.66
N ASP A 44 -4.33 18.81 18.89
CA ASP A 44 -4.26 17.76 17.88
C ASP A 44 -5.55 16.94 17.95
N SER A 45 -5.73 16.05 16.99
CA SER A 45 -6.91 15.18 16.91
C SER A 45 -7.13 14.29 18.14
N SER A 46 -6.13 14.13 19.01
CA SER A 46 -6.27 13.35 20.26
C SER A 46 -6.96 14.12 21.38
N ASN A 47 -6.92 15.46 21.35
CA ASN A 47 -7.38 16.30 22.46
C ASN A 47 -8.42 17.37 22.07
N SER A 48 -8.83 17.46 20.80
CA SER A 48 -9.65 18.58 20.29
C SER A 48 -11.00 18.19 19.67
N SER A 49 -11.43 16.93 19.77
CA SER A 49 -12.62 16.38 19.09
C SER A 49 -12.62 16.60 17.57
N LEU A 50 -11.50 17.05 17.00
CA LEU A 50 -11.29 17.18 15.57
C LEU A 50 -10.94 15.81 14.99
N PRO A 51 -11.59 15.38 13.90
CA PRO A 51 -11.26 14.12 13.27
C PRO A 51 -9.81 14.16 12.72
N PRO A 52 -9.05 13.05 12.81
CA PRO A 52 -7.64 12.99 12.37
C PRO A 52 -7.36 13.35 10.91
N SER A 53 -8.39 13.44 10.07
CA SER A 53 -8.31 13.85 8.66
C SER A 53 -8.32 15.36 8.47
N LYS A 54 -8.78 16.13 9.46
CA LYS A 54 -8.84 17.62 9.44
C LYS A 54 -7.82 18.26 10.39
N ASP A 55 -6.92 17.46 10.95
CA ASP A 55 -5.88 17.90 11.86
C ASP A 55 -4.66 18.36 11.08
N GLU A 56 -4.53 19.69 10.89
CA GLU A 56 -3.39 20.33 10.22
C GLU A 56 -2.10 20.24 11.04
N ASN A 57 -2.20 20.01 12.35
CA ASN A 57 -1.05 19.83 13.24
C ASN A 57 -0.61 18.38 13.35
N ARG A 58 -1.23 17.48 12.57
CA ARG A 58 -0.95 16.05 12.64
C ARG A 58 0.49 15.75 12.19
N PRO A 59 1.34 15.18 13.06
CA PRO A 59 2.64 14.70 12.62
C PRO A 59 2.44 13.57 11.58
N PRO A 60 3.27 13.50 10.53
CA PRO A 60 3.17 12.46 9.52
C PRO A 60 3.23 11.08 10.19
N ARG A 61 2.23 10.25 9.91
CA ARG A 61 2.02 8.95 10.57
C ARG A 61 3.20 7.99 10.43
N THR A 62 4.03 8.19 9.39
CA THR A 62 5.24 7.41 9.14
C THR A 62 6.33 8.31 8.56
N SER A 63 7.43 8.48 9.29
CA SER A 63 8.72 8.83 8.70
C SER A 63 9.44 7.53 8.36
N SER A 64 9.81 7.34 7.09
CA SER A 64 10.69 6.21 6.72
C SER A 64 11.98 6.33 7.53
N LEU A 65 12.26 5.34 8.38
CA LEU A 65 13.57 5.19 9.05
C LEU A 65 14.66 4.75 8.07
N ARG A 66 14.28 4.38 6.84
CA ARG A 66 15.20 3.96 5.78
C ARG A 66 15.89 5.19 5.20
N GLU A 67 17.22 5.16 5.16
CA GLU A 67 18.01 6.10 4.35
C GLU A 67 17.63 5.96 2.88
N LYS A 68 17.60 7.08 2.14
CA LYS A 68 17.36 7.04 0.70
C LYS A 68 18.47 6.25 0.02
N GLY A 69 18.12 5.11 -0.57
CA GLY A 69 19.06 4.33 -1.38
C GLY A 69 19.52 5.13 -2.62
N VAL A 70 20.74 4.83 -3.08
CA VAL A 70 21.36 5.45 -4.28
C VAL A 70 20.62 5.07 -5.57
N ARG A 71 19.92 3.94 -5.57
CA ARG A 71 19.18 3.45 -6.75
C ARG A 71 17.88 4.24 -6.92
N LYS A 72 17.66 4.76 -8.12
CA LYS A 72 16.39 5.36 -8.50
C LYS A 72 15.28 4.30 -8.44
N ALA A 73 14.09 4.71 -8.04
CA ALA A 73 12.91 3.87 -8.16
C ALA A 73 12.65 3.57 -9.64
N GLY A 74 12.49 2.29 -10.00
CA GLY A 74 12.28 1.86 -11.38
C GLY A 74 12.95 0.52 -11.69
N GLY A 75 12.81 0.07 -12.94
CA GLY A 75 13.50 -1.11 -13.47
C GLY A 75 15.02 -0.95 -13.50
N GLN A 76 15.72 -2.03 -13.81
CA GLN A 76 17.17 -2.00 -13.98
C GLN A 76 17.56 -1.04 -15.13
N PRO A 77 18.62 -0.22 -14.96
CA PRO A 77 19.08 0.68 -16.02
C PRO A 77 19.37 -0.07 -17.32
N GLY A 78 18.82 0.40 -18.44
CA GLY A 78 19.00 -0.22 -19.76
C GLY A 78 17.92 -1.21 -20.18
N HIS A 79 16.98 -1.57 -19.30
CA HIS A 79 15.81 -2.36 -19.70
C HIS A 79 14.74 -1.47 -20.33
N GLU A 80 14.47 -1.67 -21.61
CA GLU A 80 13.30 -1.11 -22.26
C GLU A 80 12.03 -1.72 -21.66
N GLY A 81 11.12 -0.87 -21.21
CA GLY A 81 9.83 -1.33 -20.70
C GLY A 81 9.00 -1.90 -21.83
N LYS A 82 8.73 -3.21 -21.82
CA LYS A 82 7.77 -3.83 -22.72
C LYS A 82 6.41 -3.92 -22.03
N THR A 83 5.40 -3.28 -22.61
CA THR A 83 4.01 -3.42 -22.16
C THR A 83 3.41 -4.67 -22.80
N LEU A 84 2.47 -5.32 -22.12
CA LEU A 84 1.74 -6.46 -22.69
C LEU A 84 0.95 -6.00 -23.92
N GLU A 85 1.27 -6.56 -25.09
CA GLU A 85 0.60 -6.25 -26.35
C GLU A 85 -0.67 -7.10 -26.50
N MET A 86 -1.69 -6.53 -27.12
CA MET A 86 -2.91 -7.27 -27.47
C MET A 86 -2.63 -8.22 -28.64
N THR A 87 -3.17 -9.44 -28.56
CA THR A 87 -3.16 -10.39 -29.68
C THR A 87 -4.19 -10.00 -30.74
N SER A 88 -3.88 -10.22 -32.02
CA SER A 88 -4.87 -10.10 -33.10
C SER A 88 -5.84 -11.28 -33.13
N ASN A 89 -5.42 -12.44 -32.62
CA ASN A 89 -6.16 -13.70 -32.65
C ASN A 89 -6.34 -14.22 -31.21
N PRO A 90 -7.36 -13.76 -30.47
CA PRO A 90 -7.69 -14.33 -29.16
C PRO A 90 -8.34 -15.72 -29.33
N ASP A 91 -8.15 -16.60 -28.35
CA ASP A 91 -8.73 -17.95 -28.36
C ASP A 91 -10.26 -17.93 -28.28
N GLU A 92 -10.82 -16.96 -27.56
CA GLU A 92 -12.26 -16.74 -27.40
C GLU A 92 -12.62 -15.26 -27.55
N ILE A 93 -13.75 -14.96 -28.19
CA ILE A 93 -14.33 -13.61 -28.31
C ILE A 93 -15.73 -13.64 -27.70
N ILE A 94 -15.92 -12.89 -26.61
CA ILE A 94 -17.22 -12.70 -25.97
C ILE A 94 -17.72 -11.29 -26.30
N GLU A 95 -18.86 -11.20 -26.98
CA GLU A 95 -19.48 -9.93 -27.32
C GLU A 95 -20.42 -9.43 -26.22
N HIS A 96 -20.25 -8.17 -25.82
CA HIS A 96 -21.15 -7.51 -24.87
C HIS A 96 -21.97 -6.44 -25.58
N ARG A 97 -23.24 -6.74 -25.84
CA ARG A 97 -24.22 -5.82 -26.47
C ARG A 97 -25.30 -5.48 -25.45
N SER A 98 -25.73 -4.21 -25.40
CA SER A 98 -26.87 -3.82 -24.56
C SER A 98 -28.17 -4.20 -25.26
N CYS A 99 -29.13 -4.76 -24.53
CA CYS A 99 -30.47 -4.98 -25.06
C CYS A 99 -31.36 -3.74 -24.93
N PHE A 100 -31.06 -2.84 -24.00
CA PHE A 100 -31.91 -1.69 -23.70
C PHE A 100 -31.11 -0.38 -23.66
N CYS A 101 -31.75 0.71 -24.08
CA CYS A 101 -31.20 2.05 -23.95
C CYS A 101 -31.19 2.47 -22.46
N PRO A 102 -30.03 2.84 -21.88
CA PRO A 102 -29.97 3.21 -20.46
C PRO A 102 -30.70 4.52 -20.12
N ASN A 103 -31.03 5.34 -21.13
CA ASN A 103 -31.72 6.62 -20.92
C ASN A 103 -33.25 6.49 -20.98
N CYS A 104 -33.78 5.75 -21.97
CA CYS A 104 -35.24 5.66 -22.18
C CYS A 104 -35.82 4.25 -21.98
N GLY A 105 -35.00 3.21 -21.83
CA GLY A 105 -35.44 1.84 -21.61
C GLY A 105 -35.94 1.10 -22.85
N ASN A 106 -35.96 1.73 -24.02
CA ASN A 106 -36.37 1.08 -25.27
C ASN A 106 -35.42 -0.07 -25.65
N ASP A 107 -35.98 -1.10 -26.26
CA ASP A 107 -35.23 -2.23 -26.82
C ASP A 107 -34.39 -1.78 -28.03
N VAL A 108 -33.10 -2.07 -27.96
CA VAL A 108 -32.10 -1.77 -29.00
C VAL A 108 -31.42 -3.03 -29.52
N SER A 109 -31.84 -4.23 -29.09
CA SER A 109 -31.24 -5.50 -29.49
C SER A 109 -31.27 -5.73 -31.01
N GLY A 110 -32.27 -5.20 -31.71
CA GLY A 110 -32.40 -5.27 -33.17
C GLY A 110 -31.71 -4.14 -33.94
N GLN A 111 -31.10 -3.17 -33.26
CA GLN A 111 -30.38 -2.07 -33.91
C GLN A 111 -28.98 -2.51 -34.36
N PRO A 112 -28.39 -1.88 -35.39
CA PRO A 112 -27.01 -2.15 -35.77
C PRO A 112 -26.04 -1.70 -34.67
N PHE A 113 -25.10 -2.57 -34.30
CA PHE A 113 -24.01 -2.28 -33.36
C PHE A 113 -22.70 -2.07 -34.13
N GLU A 114 -21.92 -1.08 -33.71
CA GLU A 114 -20.55 -0.84 -34.18
C GLU A 114 -19.56 -1.18 -33.05
N LEU A 115 -18.48 -1.88 -33.39
CA LEU A 115 -17.41 -2.17 -32.44
C LEU A 115 -16.57 -0.91 -32.19
N PHE A 116 -16.77 -0.26 -31.04
CA PHE A 116 -16.05 0.98 -30.70
C PHE A 116 -14.81 0.77 -29.83
N GLY A 117 -14.62 -0.43 -29.25
CA GLY A 117 -13.48 -0.71 -28.39
C GLY A 117 -13.40 -2.18 -27.96
N LYS A 118 -12.18 -2.63 -27.61
CA LYS A 118 -11.92 -3.99 -27.13
C LYS A 118 -10.91 -3.98 -25.99
N ARG A 119 -10.99 -5.01 -25.12
CA ARG A 119 -10.04 -5.31 -24.05
C ARG A 119 -9.77 -6.80 -24.07
N GLN A 120 -8.56 -7.21 -23.69
CA GLN A 120 -8.18 -8.61 -23.60
C GLN A 120 -7.81 -8.94 -22.16
N VAL A 121 -8.33 -10.04 -21.67
CA VAL A 121 -7.92 -10.67 -20.42
C VAL A 121 -7.01 -11.83 -20.80
N VAL A 122 -5.81 -11.88 -20.23
CA VAL A 122 -4.84 -12.96 -20.46
C VAL A 122 -4.74 -13.76 -19.18
N ASP A 123 -5.41 -14.91 -19.16
CA ASP A 123 -5.35 -15.86 -18.06
C ASP A 123 -4.33 -16.96 -18.37
N ILE A 124 -3.48 -17.27 -17.39
CA ILE A 124 -2.56 -18.41 -17.48
C ILE A 124 -3.27 -19.61 -16.86
N PRO A 125 -3.53 -20.70 -17.62
CA PRO A 125 -4.19 -21.87 -17.08
C PRO A 125 -3.37 -22.50 -15.96
N ILE A 126 -4.01 -23.28 -15.10
CA ILE A 126 -3.33 -23.95 -13.97
C ILE A 126 -2.19 -24.83 -14.50
N ILE A 127 -0.95 -24.38 -14.31
CA ILE A 127 0.25 -25.13 -14.65
C ILE A 127 0.44 -26.21 -13.58
N LYS A 128 0.36 -27.48 -13.97
CA LYS A 128 0.68 -28.62 -13.10
C LYS A 128 2.10 -29.10 -13.38
N GLN A 129 2.80 -29.52 -12.34
CA GLN A 129 4.10 -30.17 -12.50
C GLN A 129 3.97 -31.46 -13.31
N ILE A 130 4.89 -31.65 -14.26
CA ILE A 130 5.06 -32.94 -14.94
C ILE A 130 6.13 -33.69 -14.15
N VAL A 131 5.77 -34.86 -13.63
CA VAL A 131 6.68 -35.74 -12.90
C VAL A 131 7.06 -36.91 -13.79
N THR A 132 8.33 -37.01 -14.14
CA THR A 132 8.89 -38.15 -14.89
C THR A 132 9.66 -39.05 -13.94
N GLU A 133 9.19 -40.28 -13.76
CA GLU A 133 9.88 -41.29 -12.96
C GLU A 133 10.81 -42.11 -13.86
N HIS A 134 12.12 -42.02 -13.63
CA HIS A 134 13.10 -42.89 -14.29
C HIS A 134 13.26 -44.17 -13.47
N ARG A 135 13.09 -45.33 -14.12
CA ARG A 135 13.25 -46.64 -13.47
C ARG A 135 14.39 -47.41 -14.11
N VAL A 136 15.23 -48.00 -13.28
CA VAL A 136 16.27 -48.94 -13.68
C VAL A 136 15.92 -50.32 -13.16
N TYR A 137 16.28 -51.35 -13.91
CA TYR A 137 15.93 -52.74 -13.61
C TYR A 137 17.20 -53.58 -13.42
N ARG A 138 17.06 -54.68 -12.69
CA ARG A 138 18.08 -55.73 -12.61
C ARG A 138 17.50 -57.09 -12.98
N CYS A 139 18.31 -57.95 -13.59
CA CYS A 139 17.95 -59.33 -13.86
C CYS A 139 19.14 -60.27 -13.62
N THR A 140 18.85 -61.54 -13.40
CA THR A 140 19.89 -62.58 -13.30
C THR A 140 19.96 -63.31 -14.63
N CYS A 141 21.14 -63.32 -15.25
CA CYS A 141 21.40 -64.05 -16.48
C CYS A 141 21.42 -65.56 -16.21
N THR A 142 21.15 -66.37 -17.24
CA THR A 142 21.21 -67.83 -17.17
C THR A 142 22.59 -68.38 -16.78
N CYS A 143 23.66 -67.59 -16.93
CA CYS A 143 25.00 -67.93 -16.45
C CYS A 143 25.25 -67.60 -14.96
N GLY A 144 24.23 -67.10 -14.24
CA GLY A 144 24.31 -66.73 -12.82
C GLY A 144 24.80 -65.32 -12.53
N LYS A 145 25.23 -64.56 -13.56
CA LYS A 145 25.64 -63.14 -13.38
C LYS A 145 24.42 -62.23 -13.26
N VAL A 146 24.50 -61.24 -12.38
CA VAL A 146 23.48 -60.19 -12.27
C VAL A 146 23.81 -59.03 -13.19
N VAL A 147 22.83 -58.58 -13.95
CA VAL A 147 22.90 -57.42 -14.86
C VAL A 147 22.03 -56.31 -14.29
N GLU A 148 22.58 -55.11 -14.19
CA GLU A 148 21.91 -53.93 -13.63
C GLU A 148 21.94 -52.79 -14.64
N SER A 149 20.81 -52.11 -14.82
CA SER A 149 20.73 -50.87 -15.59
C SER A 149 21.21 -49.69 -14.76
N VAL A 150 21.75 -48.68 -15.42
CA VAL A 150 22.26 -47.45 -14.79
C VAL A 150 21.39 -46.27 -15.20
N PHE A 151 21.21 -45.31 -14.30
CA PHE A 151 20.55 -44.05 -14.63
C PHE A 151 21.36 -43.26 -15.68
N PRO A 152 20.70 -42.51 -16.57
CA PRO A 152 21.40 -41.59 -17.46
C PRO A 152 22.22 -40.56 -16.68
N VAL A 153 23.31 -40.09 -17.29
CA VAL A 153 24.18 -39.05 -16.69
C VAL A 153 23.35 -37.80 -16.41
N GLY A 154 23.40 -37.29 -15.17
CA GLY A 154 22.66 -36.10 -14.73
C GLY A 154 21.49 -36.35 -13.77
N PHE A 155 21.07 -37.62 -13.59
CA PHE A 155 20.06 -38.02 -12.61
C PHE A 155 20.73 -38.58 -11.35
N ASN A 156 21.23 -37.70 -10.48
CA ASN A 156 21.78 -38.09 -9.18
C ASN A 156 20.71 -38.02 -8.08
N ALA A 157 20.79 -38.90 -7.07
CA ALA A 157 19.81 -39.04 -5.99
C ALA A 157 19.73 -37.85 -5.02
N ASP A 158 20.56 -36.82 -5.20
CA ASP A 158 20.52 -35.60 -4.41
C ASP A 158 19.33 -34.76 -4.88
N ASN A 159 18.25 -34.77 -4.08
CA ASN A 159 17.01 -34.02 -4.28
C ASN A 159 17.26 -32.61 -4.86
N LYS A 160 17.06 -32.45 -6.16
CA LYS A 160 17.02 -31.14 -6.81
C LYS A 160 15.56 -30.80 -7.08
N CYS A 161 15.02 -29.84 -6.32
CA CYS A 161 13.95 -29.00 -6.80
C CYS A 161 14.49 -28.24 -8.02
N TYR A 162 14.00 -28.57 -9.21
CA TYR A 162 14.42 -27.87 -10.42
C TYR A 162 13.72 -26.51 -10.48
N HIS A 163 14.51 -25.44 -10.39
CA HIS A 163 14.14 -24.16 -10.96
C HIS A 163 14.03 -24.33 -12.48
N LEU A 164 13.00 -23.73 -13.08
CA LEU A 164 12.84 -23.62 -14.53
C LEU A 164 14.05 -22.86 -15.11
N THR A 165 14.96 -23.57 -15.76
CA THR A 165 15.96 -22.98 -16.66
C THR A 165 15.64 -23.42 -18.08
N GLU A 166 15.11 -22.48 -18.86
CA GLU A 166 14.96 -22.58 -20.31
C GLU A 166 16.34 -22.78 -20.94
N HIS A 167 16.64 -23.98 -21.41
CA HIS A 167 17.79 -24.23 -22.27
C HIS A 167 17.30 -24.28 -23.72
N PHE A 168 17.56 -23.19 -24.45
CA PHE A 168 17.54 -23.15 -25.89
C PHE A 168 18.74 -23.97 -26.40
N ASP A 169 18.51 -25.21 -26.83
CA ASP A 169 19.53 -25.97 -27.55
C ASP A 169 19.43 -25.70 -29.05
N THR A 170 20.22 -24.72 -29.49
CA THR A 170 20.76 -24.69 -30.84
C THR A 170 21.78 -25.82 -31.02
N THR A 171 21.81 -26.36 -32.24
CA THR A 171 22.86 -27.17 -32.88
C THR A 171 23.01 -28.64 -32.44
N LEU A 172 22.64 -29.56 -33.35
CA LEU A 172 23.52 -30.68 -33.68
C LEU A 172 23.50 -30.94 -35.20
N LEU A 173 24.65 -30.66 -35.81
CA LEU A 173 25.05 -31.06 -37.15
C LEU A 173 25.71 -32.45 -37.03
N VAL A 174 25.30 -33.39 -37.89
CA VAL A 174 26.09 -34.44 -38.56
C VAL A 174 26.85 -35.46 -37.70
N CYS A 175 26.41 -36.73 -37.81
CA CYS A 175 27.10 -37.74 -38.62
C CYS A 175 26.06 -38.47 -39.48
#